data_AF-A0A4Z2B3H3-F1
#
_entry.id   AF-A0A4Z2B3H3-F1
#
_cell.length_a   1.000
_cell.length_b   1.000
_cell.length_c   1.000
_cell.angle_alpha   90.00
_cell.angle_beta   90.00
_cell.angle_gamma   90.00
#
_symmetry.space_group_name_H-M   'P 1'
#
loop_
_entity.id
_entity.type
_entity.pdbx_description
1 polymer ?
#
loop_
_entity_poly.entity_id
_entity_poly.type
_entity_poly.pdbx_seq_one_letter_code
_entity_poly.pdbx_strand_id
1 'polypeptide(L)'
;MNDCQMNRGTFHTAAFMRRLIRSESFMFSHEQDRLRLQLIQEDSEDWQSRTHFLGLERVAGVDLSYIKGDHVHACAQLVVLSYPELQVREREIRVFECGFLGPAGPGGS
;
A
#
# COMPACT_ATOMS: atom_id res chain seq x y z
N MET A 1 2.82 18.58 -44.56
CA MET A 1 2.15 17.76 -43.54
C MET A 1 2.44 16.31 -43.87
N ASN A 2 3.33 15.65 -43.13
CA ASN A 2 3.54 14.21 -43.27
C ASN A 2 2.76 13.53 -42.15
N ASP A 3 1.71 12.81 -42.51
CA ASP A 3 1.01 11.90 -41.60
C ASP A 3 2.01 10.84 -41.11
N CYS A 4 2.31 10.86 -39.82
CA CYS A 4 3.00 9.76 -39.15
C CYS A 4 2.06 8.55 -39.12
N GLN A 5 2.20 7.64 -40.09
CA GLN A 5 1.61 6.31 -40.01
C GLN A 5 2.21 5.55 -38.82
N MET A 6 1.42 5.36 -37.76
CA MET A 6 1.72 4.42 -36.69
C MET A 6 1.57 2.97 -37.20
N ASN A 7 2.61 2.16 -37.02
CA ASN A 7 2.68 0.77 -37.49
C ASN A 7 1.72 -0.17 -36.74
N ARG A 8 1.13 -1.14 -37.46
CA ARG A 8 0.18 -2.15 -36.93
C ARG A 8 0.71 -2.99 -35.75
N GLY A 9 2.03 -3.16 -35.61
CA GLY A 9 2.65 -3.87 -34.47
C GLY A 9 2.51 -3.13 -33.13
N THR A 10 2.39 -1.81 -33.15
CA THR A 10 2.24 -0.96 -31.95
C THR A 10 0.81 -0.99 -31.39
N PHE A 11 -0.19 -1.27 -32.24
CA PHE A 11 -1.59 -1.36 -31.83
C PHE A 11 -1.89 -2.61 -30.99
N HIS A 12 -1.25 -3.74 -31.32
CA HIS A 12 -1.47 -5.01 -30.60
C HIS A 12 -0.89 -4.98 -29.17
N THR A 13 0.30 -4.38 -29.00
CA THR A 13 0.94 -4.19 -27.70
C THR A 13 0.20 -3.16 -26.85
N ALA A 14 -0.22 -2.03 -27.42
CA ALA A 14 -1.00 -1.04 -26.69
C ALA A 14 -2.39 -1.56 -26.25
N ALA A 15 -3.07 -2.35 -27.09
CA ALA A 15 -4.35 -2.95 -26.73
C ALA A 15 -4.21 -4.04 -25.65
N PHE A 16 -3.13 -4.84 -25.71
CA PHE A 16 -2.81 -5.83 -24.68
C PHE A 16 -2.48 -5.17 -23.34
N MET A 17 -1.63 -4.15 -23.33
CA MET A 17 -1.29 -3.39 -22.12
C MET A 17 -2.52 -2.71 -21.50
N ARG A 18 -3.41 -2.12 -22.32
CA ARG A 18 -4.69 -1.57 -21.83
C ARG A 18 -5.61 -2.63 -21.23
N ARG A 19 -5.60 -3.85 -21.79
CA ARG A 19 -6.39 -4.98 -21.28
C ARG A 19 -5.83 -5.47 -19.93
N LEU A 20 -4.51 -5.57 -19.80
CA LEU A 20 -3.84 -5.94 -18.56
C LEU A 20 -4.08 -4.92 -17.44
N ILE A 21 -3.85 -3.64 -17.74
CA ILE A 21 -4.09 -2.52 -16.79
C ILE A 21 -5.56 -2.51 -16.35
N ARG A 22 -6.50 -2.76 -17.28
CA ARG A 22 -7.92 -2.81 -16.95
C ARG A 22 -8.30 -4.02 -16.09
N SER A 23 -7.68 -5.18 -16.30
CA SER A 23 -7.90 -6.35 -15.42
C SER A 23 -7.29 -6.18 -14.04
N GLU A 24 -6.11 -5.57 -13.94
CA GLU A 24 -5.46 -5.31 -12.64
C GLU A 24 -6.21 -4.25 -11.83
N SER A 25 -6.62 -3.16 -12.49
CA SER A 25 -7.48 -2.15 -11.87
C SER A 25 -8.80 -2.74 -11.37
N PHE A 26 -9.39 -3.67 -12.12
CA PHE A 26 -10.60 -4.37 -11.68
C PHE A 26 -10.36 -5.24 -10.43
N MET A 27 -9.24 -5.97 -10.38
CA MET A 27 -8.87 -6.78 -9.22
C MET A 27 -8.71 -5.91 -7.96
N PHE A 28 -7.99 -4.79 -8.05
CA PHE A 28 -7.83 -3.88 -6.91
C PHE A 28 -9.16 -3.27 -6.46
N SER A 29 -9.99 -2.81 -7.39
CA SER A 29 -11.29 -2.25 -7.03
C SER A 29 -12.17 -3.27 -6.33
N HIS A 30 -12.22 -4.50 -6.85
CA HIS A 30 -12.98 -5.58 -6.23
C HIS A 30 -12.46 -5.94 -4.84
N GLU A 31 -11.14 -6.03 -4.68
CA GLU A 31 -10.54 -6.35 -3.39
C GLU A 31 -10.74 -5.23 -2.37
N GLN A 32 -10.62 -3.96 -2.79
CA GLN A 32 -10.96 -2.83 -1.94
C GLN A 32 -12.43 -2.88 -1.48
N ASP A 33 -13.37 -3.19 -2.37
CA ASP A 33 -14.79 -3.31 -1.99
C ASP A 33 -15.03 -4.46 -1.02
N ARG A 34 -14.38 -5.62 -1.26
CA ARG A 34 -14.46 -6.78 -0.35
C ARG A 34 -13.90 -6.47 1.04
N LEU A 35 -12.77 -5.74 1.12
CA LEU A 35 -12.14 -5.36 2.39
C LEU A 35 -12.90 -4.25 3.11
N ARG A 36 -13.49 -3.28 2.39
CA ARG A 36 -14.33 -2.23 2.97
C ARG A 36 -15.50 -2.79 3.78
N LEU A 37 -16.09 -3.90 3.34
CA LEU A 37 -17.18 -4.57 4.06
C LEU A 37 -16.77 -5.14 5.42
N GLN A 38 -15.47 -5.28 5.68
CA GLN A 38 -14.93 -5.80 6.96
C GLN A 38 -14.50 -4.68 7.92
N LEU A 39 -14.71 -3.41 7.55
CA LEU A 39 -14.32 -2.28 8.38
C LEU A 39 -15.27 -2.13 9.58
N ILE A 40 -14.72 -2.26 10.78
CA ILE A 40 -15.40 -1.90 12.02
C ILE A 40 -15.16 -0.39 12.24
N GLN A 41 -16.23 0.40 12.24
CA GLN A 41 -16.18 1.86 12.38
C GLN A 41 -16.45 2.34 13.81
N GLU A 42 -16.82 1.42 14.69
CA GLU A 42 -17.12 1.69 16.09
C GLU A 42 -15.92 1.28 16.96
N ASP A 43 -15.82 1.89 18.13
CA ASP A 43 -14.80 1.51 19.12
C ASP A 43 -14.99 0.05 19.56
N SER A 44 -13.92 -0.75 19.51
CA SER A 44 -13.95 -2.18 19.84
C SER A 44 -13.37 -2.49 21.23
N GLU A 45 -12.53 -1.60 21.76
CA GLU A 45 -11.78 -1.81 22.99
C GLU A 45 -12.27 -0.90 24.12
N ASP A 46 -12.26 -1.42 25.35
CA ASP A 46 -12.74 -0.70 26.54
C ASP A 46 -12.07 0.68 26.73
N TRP A 47 -10.76 0.77 26.49
CA TRP A 47 -9.98 2.00 26.69
C TRP A 47 -10.41 3.14 25.76
N GLN A 48 -11.06 2.86 24.63
CA GLN A 48 -11.51 3.89 23.69
C GLN A 48 -12.67 4.72 24.24
N SER A 49 -13.56 4.08 25.03
CA SER A 49 -14.70 4.76 25.67
C SER A 49 -14.34 5.47 26.98
N ARG A 50 -13.18 5.17 27.56
CA ARG A 50 -12.76 5.70 28.86
C ARG A 50 -12.23 7.13 28.72
N THR A 51 -12.56 7.97 29.70
CA THR A 51 -12.04 9.34 29.77
C THR A 51 -10.51 9.32 29.71
N HIS A 52 -9.90 10.18 28.88
CA HIS A 52 -8.45 10.24 28.66
C HIS A 52 -7.80 8.94 28.14
N PHE A 53 -8.57 8.01 27.59
CA PHE A 53 -8.10 6.72 27.12
C PHE A 53 -7.44 5.86 28.21
N LEU A 54 -7.97 5.91 29.43
CA LEU A 54 -7.43 5.14 30.56
C LEU A 54 -7.34 3.64 30.21
N GLY A 55 -6.14 3.08 30.33
CA GLY A 55 -5.82 1.70 29.95
C GLY A 55 -5.07 1.58 28.62
N LEU A 56 -5.01 2.66 27.82
CA LEU A 56 -4.10 2.74 26.67
C LEU A 56 -2.68 2.96 27.18
N GLU A 57 -1.78 2.02 26.89
CA GLU A 57 -0.39 2.10 27.35
C GLU A 57 0.58 2.53 26.26
N ARG A 58 0.22 2.29 24.99
CA ARG A 58 1.12 2.47 23.85
C ARG A 58 0.36 2.94 22.62
N VAL A 59 1.02 3.81 21.85
CA VAL A 59 0.54 4.28 20.55
C VAL A 59 1.63 4.02 19.52
N ALA A 60 1.25 3.42 18.39
CA ALA A 60 2.17 3.18 17.28
C ALA A 60 1.94 4.19 16.14
N GLY A 61 3.04 4.58 15.49
CA GLY A 61 3.02 5.37 14.25
C GLY A 61 3.80 4.65 13.16
N VAL A 62 3.28 4.69 11.94
CA VAL A 62 3.93 4.12 10.75
C VAL A 62 4.10 5.19 9.68
N ASP A 63 5.26 5.20 9.01
CA ASP A 63 5.54 6.00 7.83
C ASP A 63 6.12 5.12 6.71
N LEU A 64 5.83 5.47 5.46
CA LEU A 64 6.43 4.86 4.28
C LEU A 64 6.92 5.97 3.34
N SER A 65 8.23 6.05 3.17
CA SER A 65 8.90 7.10 2.41
C SER A 65 9.65 6.53 1.20
N TYR A 66 9.27 6.92 -0.01
CA TYR A 66 10.00 6.56 -1.24
C TYR A 66 11.34 7.29 -1.33
N ILE A 67 12.37 6.60 -1.83
CA ILE A 67 13.70 7.18 -1.99
C ILE A 67 13.66 8.16 -3.18
N LYS A 68 14.22 9.36 -3.01
CA LYS A 68 14.20 10.37 -4.07
C LYS A 68 14.92 9.86 -5.32
N GLY A 69 14.20 9.84 -6.45
CA GLY A 69 14.73 9.33 -7.72
C GLY A 69 14.59 7.82 -7.89
N ASP A 70 14.04 7.12 -6.89
CA ASP A 70 13.78 5.69 -6.90
C ASP A 70 12.30 5.43 -6.57
N HIS A 71 11.57 4.93 -7.56
CA HIS A 71 10.14 4.65 -7.46
C HIS A 71 9.85 3.20 -7.09
N VAL A 72 10.90 2.39 -6.93
CA VAL A 72 10.79 0.98 -6.57
C VAL A 72 11.11 0.80 -5.10
N HIS A 73 12.09 1.50 -4.54
CA HIS A 73 12.44 1.32 -3.13
C HIS A 73 11.77 2.35 -2.21
N ALA A 74 11.24 1.85 -1.10
CA ALA A 74 10.70 2.68 -0.04
C ALA A 74 11.24 2.24 1.33
N CYS A 75 11.38 3.21 2.22
CA CYS A 75 11.73 2.98 3.60
C CYS A 75 10.47 3.01 4.45
N ALA A 76 10.12 1.90 5.11
CA ALA A 76 9.06 1.89 6.11
C ALA A 76 9.65 2.07 7.51
N GLN A 77 8.97 2.84 8.34
CA GLN A 77 9.33 3.07 9.72
C GLN A 77 8.14 2.78 10.63
N LEU A 78 8.37 2.00 11.69
CA LEU A 78 7.45 1.80 12.80
C LEU A 78 8.05 2.42 14.06
N VAL A 79 7.25 3.17 14.80
CA VAL A 79 7.60 3.66 16.14
C VAL A 79 6.48 3.32 17.11
N VAL A 80 6.84 2.87 18.32
CA VAL A 80 5.90 2.65 19.42
C VAL A 80 6.28 3.58 20.55
N LEU A 81 5.33 4.40 20.98
CA LEU A 81 5.47 5.37 22.06
C LEU A 81 4.69 4.89 23.28
N SER A 82 5.18 5.19 24.49
CA SER A 82 4.32 5.07 25.69
C SER A 82 3.25 6.14 25.68
N TYR A 83 2.11 5.84 26.27
CA TYR A 83 1.01 6.77 26.48
C TYR A 83 0.72 6.87 27.99
N PRO A 84 0.53 8.07 28.55
CA PRO A 84 0.36 9.36 27.87
C PRO A 84 1.65 10.15 27.60
N GLU A 85 2.83 9.69 28.03
CA GLU A 85 4.06 10.51 28.00
C GLU A 85 4.65 10.71 26.60
N LEU A 86 4.22 9.93 25.61
CA LEU A 86 4.69 9.95 24.22
C LEU A 86 6.21 9.79 24.09
N GLN A 87 6.80 8.94 24.92
CA GLN A 87 8.22 8.60 24.84
C GLN A 87 8.43 7.36 23.97
N VAL A 88 9.42 7.41 23.08
CA VAL A 88 9.74 6.28 22.19
C VAL A 88 10.20 5.09 23.03
N ARG A 89 9.53 3.95 22.86
CA ARG A 89 9.88 2.66 23.46
C ARG A 89 10.57 1.76 22.46
N GLU A 90 10.05 1.72 21.24
CA GLU A 90 10.55 0.87 20.18
C GLU A 90 10.57 1.64 18.85
N ARG A 91 11.54 1.30 18.00
CA ARG A 91 11.66 1.82 16.64
C ARG A 91 12.24 0.75 15.74
N GLU A 92 11.58 0.54 14.60
CA GLU A 92 12.03 -0.36 13.55
C GLU A 92 12.03 0.38 12.20
N ILE A 93 13.05 0.10 11.38
CA ILE A 93 13.21 0.68 10.05
C ILE A 93 13.65 -0.40 9.08
N ARG A 94 12.99 -0.48 7.93
CA ARG A 94 13.35 -1.41 6.86
C ARG A 94 13.16 -0.77 5.50
N VAL A 95 14.08 -1.08 4.59
CA VAL A 95 13.95 -0.74 3.18
C VAL A 95 13.30 -1.92 2.47
N PHE A 96 12.31 -1.63 1.65
CA PHE A 96 11.55 -2.60 0.87
C PHE A 96 11.68 -2.27 -0.62
N GLU A 97 11.67 -3.32 -1.42
CA GLU A 97 11.37 -3.23 -2.84
C GLU A 97 9.85 -3.23 -3.01
N CYS A 98 9.28 -2.06 -3.25
CA CYS A 98 7.86 -1.85 -3.55
C CYS A 98 7.60 -2.14 -5.03
N GLY A 99 7.47 -3.42 -5.34
CA GLY A 99 7.06 -3.92 -6.65
C GLY A 99 5.58 -4.29 -6.70
N PHE A 100 5.03 -4.31 -7.90
CA PHE A 100 3.76 -4.96 -8.17
C PHE A 100 3.99 -6.48 -8.15
N LEU A 101 3.45 -7.18 -7.15
CA LEU A 101 3.32 -8.63 -7.20
C LEU A 101 2.22 -8.94 -8.22
N GLY A 102 2.57 -8.94 -9.51
CA GLY A 102 1.74 -9.56 -10.53
C GLY A 102 1.51 -11.04 -10.16
N PRO A 103 0.48 -11.70 -10.72
CA PRO A 103 0.31 -13.13 -10.50
C PRO A 103 1.62 -13.83 -10.83
N ALA A 104 2.15 -14.61 -9.88
CA ALA A 104 3.42 -15.32 -10.03
C ALA A 104 3.44 -16.04 -11.38
N GLY A 105 4.23 -15.53 -12.33
CA GLY A 105 4.43 -16.20 -13.61
C GLY A 105 5.10 -17.55 -13.38
N PRO A 106 4.73 -18.61 -14.09
CA PRO A 106 5.37 -19.90 -13.93
C PRO A 106 6.76 -19.81 -14.57
N GLY A 107 7.82 -19.74 -13.78
CA GLY A 107 9.18 -19.78 -14.32
C GLY A 107 10.24 -19.16 -13.42
N GLY A 108 10.43 -19.74 -12.23
CA GLY A 108 11.65 -19.58 -11.45
C GLY A 108 12.38 -20.92 -11.38
N SER A 109 13.19 -21.23 -12.40
CA SER A 109 14.33 -22.16 -12.41
C SER A 109 15.07 -22.00 -13.73
#